data_AF-A0A316EXI9-F1
#
_entry.id   AF-A0A316EXI9-F1
#
_cell.length_a   1.000
_cell.length_b   1.000
_cell.length_c   1.000
_cell.angle_alpha   90.00
_cell.angle_beta   90.00
_cell.angle_gamma   90.00
#
_symmetry.space_group_name_H-M   'P 1'
#
loop_
_entity.id
_entity.type
_entity.pdbx_description
1 polymer ?
#
loop_
_entity_poly.entity_id
_entity_poly.type
_entity_poly.pdbx_seq_one_letter_code
_entity_poly.pdbx_strand_id
1 'polypeptide(L)'
;MSRLIAEELHGRGMTTEIIKIALPLYRLQQHLYASAGRHVGLWTHDNELLRLLATQLRRINPDFLADDFLTRMRASRADDRLHRGGPYVVQTCHPACHKVH
;
A
#
# COMPACT_ATOMS: atom_id res chain seq x y z
N MET A 1 -9.39 -1.49 10.35
CA MET A 1 -9.01 -2.86 10.76
C MET A 1 -7.51 -3.03 10.96
N SER A 2 -6.65 -2.44 10.14
CA SER A 2 -5.20 -2.55 10.29
C SER A 2 -4.59 -1.94 11.55
N ARG A 3 -5.24 -0.89 12.06
CA ARG A 3 -4.83 -0.19 13.27
C ARG A 3 -4.89 -1.04 14.55
N LEU A 4 -5.91 -1.89 14.69
CA LEU A 4 -6.11 -2.72 15.88
C LEU A 4 -4.98 -3.76 16.05
N ILE A 5 -4.55 -4.36 14.94
CA ILE A 5 -3.44 -5.34 14.93
C ILE A 5 -2.11 -4.63 15.23
N ALA A 6 -1.91 -3.44 14.65
CA ALA A 6 -0.71 -2.64 14.91
C ALA A 6 -0.61 -2.24 16.40
N GLU A 7 -1.72 -1.80 17.00
CA GLU A 7 -1.79 -1.42 18.42
C GLU A 7 -1.51 -2.60 19.36
N GLU A 8 -2.09 -3.77 19.09
CA GLU A 8 -1.84 -5.00 19.85
C GLU A 8 -0.37 -5.45 19.76
N LEU A 9 0.21 -5.43 18.56
CA LEU A 9 1.62 -5.80 18.35
C LEU A 9 2.57 -4.79 19.01
N HIS A 10 2.21 -3.51 19.00
CA HIS A 10 2.96 -2.47 19.71
C HIS A 10 2.93 -2.69 21.24
N GLY A 11 1.77 -3.09 21.78
CA GLY A 11 1.63 -3.49 23.19
C GLY A 11 2.53 -4.67 23.58
N ARG A 12 2.99 -5.46 22.60
CA ARG A 12 3.94 -6.57 22.78
C ARG A 12 5.40 -6.18 22.49
N GLY A 13 5.70 -4.90 22.33
CA GLY A 13 7.04 -4.38 22.04
C GLY A 13 7.50 -4.58 20.60
N MET A 14 6.59 -4.89 19.68
CA MET A 14 6.92 -5.10 18.26
C MET A 14 6.75 -3.81 17.45
N THR A 15 7.66 -3.59 16.51
CA THR A 15 7.54 -2.52 15.52
C THR A 15 6.67 -2.98 14.35
N THR A 16 5.73 -2.15 13.91
CA THR A 16 4.86 -2.46 12.77
C THR A 16 4.91 -1.34 11.74
N GLU A 17 4.86 -1.71 10.46
CA GLU A 17 4.76 -0.75 9.35
C GLU A 17 3.65 -1.19 8.38
N ILE A 18 2.84 -0.24 7.92
CA ILE A 18 1.74 -0.50 6.98
C ILE A 18 2.17 -0.11 5.57
N ILE A 19 2.39 -1.11 4.73
CA ILE A 19 2.74 -0.92 3.32
C ILE A 19 1.49 -1.10 2.47
N LYS A 20 0.91 0.01 2.02
CA LYS A 20 -0.27 -0.02 1.14
C LYS A 20 0.13 -0.43 -0.28
N ILE A 21 -0.38 -1.57 -0.74
CA ILE A 21 -0.19 -2.07 -2.12
C ILE A 21 -0.73 -1.06 -3.14
N ALA A 22 -1.84 -0.37 -2.83
CA ALA A 22 -2.45 0.58 -3.75
C ALA A 22 -1.70 1.92 -3.89
N LEU A 23 -0.70 2.22 -3.05
CA LEU A 23 0.01 3.51 -3.08
C LEU A 23 0.55 3.92 -4.46
N PRO A 24 1.16 3.02 -5.28
CA PRO A 24 1.62 3.38 -6.62
C PRO A 24 0.48 3.86 -7.52
N LEU A 25 -0.72 3.27 -7.38
CA LEU A 25 -1.90 3.68 -8.14
C LEU A 25 -2.33 5.10 -7.75
N TYR A 26 -2.33 5.42 -6.46
CA TYR A 26 -2.64 6.77 -5.98
C TYR A 26 -1.62 7.81 -6.45
N ARG A 27 -0.33 7.46 -6.49
CA ARG A 27 0.72 8.34 -7.04
C ARG A 27 0.50 8.60 -8.54
N LEU A 28 0.17 7.57 -9.31
CA LEU A 28 -0.12 7.72 -10.74
C LEU A 28 -1.38 8.57 -10.98
N GLN A 29 -2.43 8.38 -10.19
CA GLN A 29 -3.60 9.26 -10.21
C GLN A 29 -3.19 10.71 -9.94
N GLN A 30 -2.40 10.96 -8.88
CA GLN A 30 -1.95 12.30 -8.53
C GLN A 30 -1.17 12.96 -9.68
N HIS A 31 -0.27 12.20 -10.33
CA HIS A 31 0.46 12.69 -11.49
C HIS A 31 -0.47 13.03 -12.66
N LEU A 32 -1.46 12.21 -12.95
CA LEU A 32 -2.41 12.47 -14.05
C LEU A 32 -3.23 13.73 -13.79
N TYR A 33 -3.76 13.90 -12.57
CA TYR A 33 -4.49 15.11 -12.19
C TYR A 33 -3.60 16.36 -12.24
N ALA A 34 -2.36 16.26 -11.74
CA ALA A 34 -1.41 17.37 -11.77
C ALA A 34 -1.10 17.81 -13.20
N SER A 35 -0.91 16.87 -14.13
CA SER A 35 -0.73 17.15 -15.56
C SER A 35 -1.96 17.82 -16.20
N ALA A 36 -3.15 17.59 -15.66
CA ALA A 36 -4.38 18.25 -16.07
C ALA A 36 -4.63 19.60 -15.34
N GLY A 37 -3.64 20.11 -14.59
CA GLY A 37 -3.74 21.37 -13.85
C GLY A 37 -4.57 21.30 -12.57
N ARG A 38 -4.86 20.10 -12.05
CA ARG A 38 -5.65 19.89 -10.84
C ARG A 38 -4.84 19.18 -9.76
N HIS A 39 -4.94 19.66 -8.53
CA HIS A 39 -4.38 18.95 -7.38
C HIS A 39 -5.42 18.03 -6.73
N VAL A 40 -5.02 16.79 -6.46
CA VAL A 40 -5.78 15.84 -5.65
C VAL A 40 -4.91 15.34 -4.50
N GLY A 41 -5.52 15.03 -3.37
CA GLY A 41 -4.81 14.47 -2.23
C GLY A 41 -4.33 13.05 -2.51
N LEU A 42 -3.24 12.63 -1.87
CA LEU A 42 -2.66 11.29 -2.05
C LEU A 42 -3.64 10.15 -1.76
N TRP A 43 -4.64 10.37 -0.91
CA TRP A 43 -5.66 9.38 -0.56
C TRP A 43 -7.04 9.72 -1.12
N THR A 44 -7.13 10.71 -2.02
CA THR A 44 -8.36 10.97 -2.76
C THR A 44 -8.63 9.79 -3.67
N HIS A 45 -9.83 9.21 -3.55
CA HIS A 45 -10.17 7.99 -4.26
C HIS A 45 -11.01 8.28 -5.50
N ASP A 46 -10.44 8.01 -6.67
CA ASP A 46 -11.16 8.02 -7.94
C ASP A 46 -11.27 6.57 -8.45
N ASN A 47 -12.41 5.94 -8.17
CA ASN A 47 -12.63 4.52 -8.47
C ASN A 47 -12.41 4.19 -9.96
N GLU A 48 -12.88 5.07 -10.85
CA GLU A 48 -12.85 4.82 -12.29
C GLU A 48 -11.41 4.91 -12.80
N LEU A 49 -10.71 5.97 -12.43
CA LEU A 49 -9.33 6.17 -12.83
C LEU A 49 -8.40 5.09 -12.24
N LEU A 50 -8.54 4.76 -10.96
CA LEU A 50 -7.73 3.72 -10.32
C LEU A 50 -7.94 2.35 -10.97
N ARG A 51 -9.17 2.01 -11.35
CA ARG A 51 -9.49 0.75 -12.06
C ARG A 51 -8.86 0.74 -13.45
N LEU A 52 -8.94 1.85 -14.18
CA LEU A 52 -8.30 1.98 -15.50
C LEU A 52 -6.77 1.82 -15.39
N LEU A 53 -6.14 2.54 -14.46
CA LEU A 53 -4.70 2.47 -14.22
C LEU A 53 -4.26 1.06 -13.83
N ALA A 54 -4.95 0.40 -12.89
CA ALA A 54 -4.64 -0.96 -12.50
C ALA A 54 -4.75 -1.95 -13.68
N THR A 55 -5.74 -1.75 -14.56
CA THR A 55 -5.95 -2.60 -15.75
C THR A 55 -4.82 -2.40 -16.76
N GLN A 56 -4.44 -1.15 -17.04
CA GLN A 56 -3.36 -0.85 -17.97
C GLN A 56 -2.00 -1.29 -17.44
N LEU A 57 -1.73 -1.10 -16.15
CA LEU A 57 -0.50 -1.58 -15.54
C LEU A 57 -0.39 -3.10 -15.62
N ARG A 58 -1.44 -3.86 -15.27
CA ARG A 58 -1.40 -5.33 -15.41
C ARG A 58 -1.12 -5.80 -16.84
N ARG A 59 -1.59 -5.05 -17.83
CA ARG A 59 -1.32 -5.33 -19.26
C ARG A 59 0.13 -5.02 -19.65
N ILE A 60 0.70 -3.93 -19.14
CA ILE A 60 2.05 -3.46 -19.49
C ILE A 60 3.13 -4.21 -18.70
N ASN A 61 2.93 -4.33 -17.39
CA ASN A 61 3.80 -5.02 -16.45
C ASN A 61 2.94 -5.65 -15.33
N PRO A 62 2.65 -6.96 -15.39
CA PRO A 62 1.81 -7.64 -14.40
C PRO A 62 2.42 -7.65 -12.99
N ASP A 63 3.75 -7.60 -12.89
CA ASP A 63 4.49 -7.72 -11.62
C ASP A 63 4.72 -6.36 -10.94
N PHE A 64 4.41 -5.25 -11.61
CA PHE A 64 4.66 -3.89 -11.14
C PHE A 64 4.25 -3.63 -9.67
N LEU A 65 3.04 -4.03 -9.29
CA LEU A 65 2.54 -3.81 -7.93
C LEU A 65 3.22 -4.72 -6.90
N ALA A 66 3.60 -5.94 -7.31
CA ALA A 66 4.29 -6.89 -6.45
C ALA A 66 5.74 -6.45 -6.23
N ASP A 67 6.44 -6.06 -7.29
CA ASP A 67 7.82 -5.58 -7.24
C ASP A 67 7.94 -4.30 -6.40
N ASP A 68 7.04 -3.34 -6.59
CA ASP A 68 7.02 -2.12 -5.79
C ASP A 68 6.71 -2.42 -4.30
N PHE A 69 5.80 -3.35 -4.02
CA PHE A 69 5.53 -3.80 -2.67
C PHE A 69 6.76 -4.47 -2.03
N LEU A 70 7.39 -5.43 -2.71
CA LEU A 70 8.57 -6.14 -2.23
C LEU A 70 9.74 -5.18 -2.00
N THR A 71 9.91 -4.20 -2.88
CA THR A 71 10.94 -3.16 -2.74
C THR A 71 10.71 -2.33 -1.47
N ARG A 72 9.48 -1.87 -1.23
CA ARG A 72 9.13 -1.12 -0.02
C ARG A 72 9.21 -1.96 1.24
N MET A 73 8.86 -3.25 1.16
CA MET A 73 8.97 -4.19 2.26
C MET A 73 10.43 -4.41 2.66
N ARG A 74 11.34 -4.61 1.71
CA ARG A 74 12.79 -4.75 1.99
C ARG A 74 13.43 -3.49 2.57
N ALA A 75 12.85 -2.33 2.27
CA ALA A 75 13.30 -1.04 2.83
C ALA A 75 12.67 -0.73 4.21
N SER A 76 11.69 -1.51 4.65
CA SER A 76 11.05 -1.34 5.95
C SER A 76 12.05 -1.56 7.07
N ARG A 77 11.95 -0.72 8.10
CA ARG A 77 12.77 -0.83 9.31
C ARG A 77 12.07 -1.60 10.43
N ALA A 78 10.87 -2.14 10.17
CA ALA A 78 10.26 -3.10 11.07
C ALA A 78 11.18 -4.33 11.12
N ASP A 79 11.59 -4.72 12.33
CA ASP A 79 12.68 -5.67 12.60
C ASP A 79 12.66 -6.90 11.66
N ASP A 80 13.67 -7.02 10.80
CA ASP A 80 13.81 -8.05 9.77
C ASP A 80 14.44 -9.34 10.34
N ARG A 81 13.85 -9.95 11.39
CA ARG A 81 14.28 -11.30 11.82
C ARG A 81 13.65 -12.40 10.97
N LEU A 82 13.72 -12.28 9.66
CA LEU A 82 13.25 -13.29 8.71
C LEU A 82 14.13 -14.58 8.70
N HIS A 83 14.99 -14.83 9.70
CA HIS A 83 15.93 -15.95 9.69
C HIS A 83 15.75 -17.03 10.75
N ARG A 84 14.93 -16.89 11.81
CA ARG A 84 14.57 -18.03 12.69
C ARG A 84 13.21 -17.81 13.36
N GLY A 85 12.16 -18.43 12.81
CA GLY A 85 11.03 -18.96 13.59
C GLY A 85 10.10 -17.99 14.35
N GLY A 86 9.82 -16.79 13.85
CA GLY A 86 8.81 -15.88 14.44
C GLY A 86 7.86 -15.28 13.40
N PRO A 87 6.54 -15.16 13.67
CA PRO A 87 5.57 -14.71 12.67
C PRO A 87 5.55 -13.18 12.54
N TYR A 88 5.97 -12.67 11.38
CA TYR A 88 5.74 -11.28 10.98
C TYR A 88 4.42 -11.16 10.21
N VAL A 89 3.68 -10.08 10.46
CA VAL A 89 2.45 -9.76 9.71
C VAL A 89 2.70 -8.48 8.92
N VAL A 90 3.04 -8.62 7.63
CA VAL A 90 2.92 -7.51 6.69
C VAL A 90 1.44 -7.36 6.37
N GLN A 91 0.82 -6.32 6.89
CA GLN A 91 -0.60 -6.11 6.63
C GLN A 91 -0.82 -5.48 5.27
N THR A 92 -1.18 -6.33 4.32
CA THR A 92 -1.65 -5.91 2.99
C THR A 92 -3.10 -5.41 3.10
N CYS A 93 -3.31 -4.09 3.04
CA CYS A 93 -4.66 -3.56 2.91
C CYS A 93 -5.12 -3.63 1.45
N HIS A 94 -6.17 -4.43 1.20
CA HIS A 94 -6.89 -4.48 -0.07
C HIS A 94 -7.51 -3.10 -0.40
N PRO A 95 -7.60 -2.67 -1.69
CA PRO A 95 -8.02 -1.31 -2.06
C PRO A 95 -9.45 -0.93 -1.65
N ALA A 96 -10.28 -1.88 -1.23
CA ALA A 96 -11.70 -1.66 -0.92
C ALA A 96 -12.00 -1.29 0.55
N CYS A 97 -11.00 -1.10 1.41
CA CYS A 97 -11.23 -0.97 2.86
C CYS A 97 -11.51 0.46 3.36
N HIS A 98 -12.14 1.32 2.54
CA HIS A 98 -12.52 2.69 2.91
C HIS A 98 -14.04 2.91 2.86
N LYS A 99 -14.77 2.28 3.78
CA LYS A 99 -16.05 2.78 4.29
C LYS A 99 -16.27 2.27 5.72
N VAL A 100 -15.80 3.04 6.69
CA VAL A 100 -16.45 3.18 8.01
C VAL A 100 -16.17 4.60 8.47
N HIS A 101 -17.10 5.50 8.19
CA HIS A 101 -17.56 6.58 9.06
C HIS A 101 -18.92 7.04 8.53
#